data_AF-A0A2W2GI53-F1
#
_entry.id   AF-A0A2W2GI53-F1
#
_cell.length_a   1.000
_cell.length_b   1.000
_cell.length_c   1.000
_cell.angle_alpha   90.00
_cell.angle_beta   90.00
_cell.angle_gamma   90.00
#
_symmetry.space_group_name_H-M   'P 1'
#
loop_
_entity.id
_entity.type
_entity.pdbx_description
1 polymer ?
#
loop_
_entity_poly.entity_id
_entity_poly.type
_entity_poly.pdbx_seq_one_letter_code
_entity_poly.pdbx_strand_id
1 'polypeptide(L)'
;MVMVEVAAERGKEASSRVSEAGAGWDCTEVGTYRALRPDRDGFSWFNPRTLWRSRNEVLAGLFGDPSGKVRVRWMRAQRARGADPECRIDRADGPSFSFLLLGDPGEGDASQYATVPGILKIGQDTDFAVLASDVIYPAGAGNDYPDKFYRPYKDYKAPIYAIPGNHDWYDGLGGFMRVFCEAPPLKVQEGFSLSPGGLRGLLWSKPEPIDEKLLERAREMRPLPGQQAVQPGPYWFMESDNLVIVGIDTGIEGTLDREQGEWLRRISAGPKPKLLITGKPIYSRNQHKPCPIEGGGTVDDLVRDPANRYVAAIGGDIHNYQRYPVTVDGRVIQYIVAGGSGAFTHATHTIRKVTVGGVAERDFRCYPLRGDSLSFYSGLYSKRLRMKWLYLRPAEAACIMREQIGNDPVRPVTEEVRITSRMRWAARFLGAWPMPLRLPVGRVFHRWLSELSDWDTPPFFKSFLHISVTPAELRIRCFAATGCLAQEVDPPLEDEVRIPLT
;
A
#
# COMPACT_ATOMS: atom_id res chain seq x y z
N MET A 1 -21.91 11.66 8.92
CA MET A 1 -21.87 10.23 9.34
C MET A 1 -22.79 9.27 8.57
N VAL A 2 -23.96 9.68 8.04
CA VAL A 2 -24.89 8.75 7.32
C VAL A 2 -24.42 8.37 5.91
N MET A 3 -23.55 9.17 5.28
CA MET A 3 -23.20 9.00 3.86
C MET A 3 -22.32 7.77 3.55
N VAL A 4 -21.32 7.46 4.39
CA VAL A 4 -20.40 6.34 4.12
C VAL A 4 -21.04 4.97 4.34
N GLU A 5 -21.96 4.85 5.30
CA GLU A 5 -22.72 3.61 5.52
C GLU A 5 -23.64 3.32 4.32
N VAL A 6 -24.34 4.34 3.81
CA VAL A 6 -25.18 4.20 2.60
C VAL A 6 -24.33 3.86 1.37
N ALA A 7 -23.17 4.51 1.21
CA ALA A 7 -22.23 4.20 0.15
C ALA A 7 -21.70 2.76 0.27
N ALA A 8 -21.40 2.30 1.48
CA ALA A 8 -20.93 0.93 1.74
C ALA A 8 -21.98 -0.12 1.37
N GLU A 9 -23.26 0.08 1.75
CA GLU A 9 -24.32 -0.86 1.39
C GLU A 9 -24.54 -0.94 -0.13
N ARG A 10 -24.60 0.21 -0.82
CA ARG A 10 -24.65 0.23 -2.30
C ARG A 10 -23.42 -0.42 -2.93
N GLY A 11 -22.24 -0.13 -2.38
CA GLY A 11 -20.97 -0.67 -2.84
C GLY A 11 -20.89 -2.20 -2.72
N LYS A 12 -21.57 -2.82 -1.75
CA LYS A 12 -21.63 -4.29 -1.63
C LYS A 12 -22.34 -4.92 -2.82
N GLU A 13 -23.46 -4.33 -3.24
CA GLU A 13 -24.28 -4.79 -4.36
C GLU A 13 -23.55 -4.63 -5.71
N ALA A 14 -22.66 -3.65 -5.81
CA ALA A 14 -21.89 -3.33 -7.02
C ALA A 14 -20.42 -3.84 -7.00
N SER A 15 -20.07 -4.76 -6.10
CA SER A 15 -18.67 -5.23 -5.94
C SER A 15 -18.23 -6.27 -6.97
N SER A 16 -16.90 -6.46 -7.09
CA SER A 16 -16.30 -7.51 -7.92
C SER A 16 -16.73 -8.92 -7.51
N ARG A 17 -17.24 -9.09 -6.29
CA ARG A 17 -17.76 -10.36 -5.78
C ARG A 17 -19.15 -10.68 -6.33
N VAL A 18 -19.88 -9.68 -6.81
CA VAL A 18 -21.24 -9.84 -7.33
C VAL A 18 -21.24 -9.96 -8.85
N SER A 19 -20.48 -9.10 -9.56
CA SER A 19 -20.53 -9.05 -11.03
C SER A 19 -19.20 -8.68 -11.69
N GLU A 20 -19.07 -8.98 -12.98
CA GLU A 20 -17.93 -8.52 -13.80
C GLU A 20 -17.96 -7.00 -14.00
N ALA A 21 -19.16 -6.41 -14.14
CA ALA A 21 -19.35 -4.96 -14.14
C ALA A 21 -18.83 -4.30 -12.85
N GLY A 22 -19.08 -4.90 -11.69
CA GLY A 22 -18.54 -4.46 -10.41
C GLY A 22 -17.01 -4.54 -10.33
N ALA A 23 -16.41 -5.53 -10.98
CA ALA A 23 -14.96 -5.61 -11.16
C ALA A 23 -14.40 -4.59 -12.18
N GLY A 24 -15.27 -3.87 -12.90
CA GLY A 24 -14.90 -2.86 -13.90
C GLY A 24 -14.63 -3.41 -15.31
N TRP A 25 -15.01 -4.67 -15.58
CA TRP A 25 -14.86 -5.26 -16.92
C TRP A 25 -15.80 -4.64 -17.97
N ASP A 26 -16.99 -4.21 -17.54
CA ASP A 26 -18.02 -3.59 -18.40
C ASP A 26 -18.00 -2.05 -18.30
N CYS A 27 -16.82 -1.47 -18.53
CA CYS A 27 -16.62 -0.02 -18.42
C CYS A 27 -17.19 0.73 -19.63
N THR A 28 -18.43 1.24 -19.52
CA THR A 28 -19.07 2.02 -20.60
C THR A 28 -18.45 3.41 -20.76
N GLU A 29 -18.16 4.07 -19.65
CA GLU A 29 -17.58 5.41 -19.60
C GLU A 29 -16.38 5.43 -18.65
N VAL A 30 -15.27 6.00 -19.13
CA VAL A 30 -14.07 6.17 -18.31
C VAL A 30 -14.26 7.36 -17.37
N GLY A 31 -13.78 7.20 -16.13
CA GLY A 31 -13.97 8.15 -15.06
C GLY A 31 -13.33 9.53 -15.27
N THR A 32 -13.77 10.47 -14.43
CA THR A 32 -13.34 11.87 -14.41
C THR A 32 -11.88 12.05 -14.02
N TYR A 33 -11.25 11.04 -13.41
CA TYR A 33 -9.84 11.08 -13.02
C TYR A 33 -8.89 11.49 -14.15
N ARG A 34 -9.24 11.21 -15.42
CA ARG A 34 -8.46 11.63 -16.58
C ARG A 34 -8.21 13.13 -16.66
N ALA A 35 -9.17 13.94 -16.19
CA ALA A 35 -9.06 15.40 -16.18
C ALA A 35 -8.21 15.93 -15.00
N LEU A 36 -7.93 15.09 -14.00
CA LEU A 36 -7.15 15.46 -12.83
C LEU A 36 -5.64 15.34 -13.04
N ARG A 37 -5.22 14.54 -14.03
CA ARG A 37 -3.81 14.25 -14.31
C ARG A 37 -3.01 15.50 -14.71
N PRO A 38 -1.74 15.64 -14.26
CA PRO A 38 -0.85 16.73 -14.65
C PRO A 38 -0.43 16.67 -16.11
N ASP A 39 -0.19 15.46 -16.64
CA ASP A 39 0.18 15.19 -18.02
C ASP A 39 -0.65 14.03 -18.62
N ARG A 40 -0.56 13.89 -19.94
CA ARG A 40 -1.12 12.73 -20.67
C ARG A 40 -0.09 11.63 -20.91
N ASP A 41 1.18 11.91 -20.66
CA ASP A 41 2.27 10.95 -20.83
C ASP A 41 2.30 10.01 -19.61
N GLY A 42 2.53 8.71 -19.84
CA GLY A 42 2.55 7.71 -18.77
C GLY A 42 3.85 7.77 -17.95
N PHE A 43 3.79 7.38 -16.68
CA PHE A 43 5.00 7.06 -15.92
C PHE A 43 5.61 5.76 -16.43
N SER A 44 6.94 5.62 -16.37
CA SER A 44 7.65 4.48 -16.92
C SER A 44 8.83 4.05 -16.04
N TRP A 45 8.74 2.86 -15.48
CA TRP A 45 9.81 2.11 -14.81
C TRP A 45 10.99 1.69 -15.71
N PHE A 46 10.83 1.60 -17.03
CA PHE A 46 11.85 1.31 -18.04
C PHE A 46 12.64 2.54 -18.45
N ASN A 47 12.16 3.75 -18.11
CA ASN A 47 12.92 4.95 -18.41
C ASN A 47 14.31 4.83 -17.75
N PRO A 48 15.42 4.94 -18.52
CA PRO A 48 16.77 4.83 -17.98
C PRO A 48 17.02 5.76 -16.79
N ARG A 49 16.35 6.92 -16.73
CA ARG A 49 16.40 7.84 -15.59
C ARG A 49 15.71 7.27 -14.35
N THR A 50 14.55 6.65 -14.50
CA THR A 50 13.81 5.99 -13.39
C THR A 50 14.64 4.86 -12.79
N LEU A 51 15.20 3.99 -13.64
CA LEU A 51 16.06 2.88 -13.23
C LEU A 51 17.36 3.34 -12.57
N TRP A 52 17.93 4.43 -13.07
CA TRP A 52 19.09 5.05 -12.45
C TRP A 52 18.76 5.59 -11.06
N ARG A 53 17.60 6.24 -10.89
CA ARG A 53 17.13 6.77 -9.60
C ARG A 53 16.83 5.67 -8.57
N SER A 54 16.32 4.50 -8.99
CA SER A 54 16.02 3.38 -8.09
C SER A 54 17.19 2.42 -7.81
N ARG A 55 18.39 2.67 -8.36
CA ARG A 55 19.56 1.78 -8.21
C ARG A 55 19.96 1.49 -6.76
N ASN A 56 19.59 2.36 -5.84
CA ASN A 56 19.92 2.26 -4.43
C ASN A 56 19.27 1.03 -3.75
N GLU A 57 18.16 0.49 -4.28
CA GLU A 57 17.60 -0.80 -3.84
C GLU A 57 18.63 -1.94 -3.98
N VAL A 58 19.25 -2.04 -5.15
CA VAL A 58 20.24 -3.08 -5.47
C VAL A 58 21.50 -2.90 -4.63
N LEU A 59 21.92 -1.66 -4.43
CA LEU A 59 23.07 -1.35 -3.58
C LEU A 59 22.78 -1.67 -2.11
N ALA A 60 21.55 -1.47 -1.62
CA ALA A 60 21.17 -1.87 -0.28
C ALA A 60 21.27 -3.39 -0.12
N GLY A 61 20.69 -4.17 -1.05
CA GLY A 61 20.80 -5.63 -0.99
C GLY A 61 22.22 -6.19 -1.12
N LEU A 62 23.15 -5.46 -1.75
CA LEU A 62 24.55 -5.88 -1.90
C LEU A 62 25.47 -5.39 -0.76
N PHE A 63 25.18 -4.23 -0.18
CA PHE A 63 26.08 -3.51 0.74
C PHE A 63 25.42 -3.13 2.08
N GLY A 64 24.22 -3.67 2.35
CA GLY A 64 23.41 -3.44 3.55
C GLY A 64 22.51 -2.21 3.48
N ASP A 65 21.39 -2.26 4.19
CA ASP A 65 20.41 -1.17 4.31
C ASP A 65 20.94 0.03 5.14
N PRO A 66 21.05 1.26 4.58
CA PRO A 66 21.38 2.46 5.36
C PRO A 66 20.29 2.93 6.31
N SER A 67 19.04 2.52 6.09
CA SER A 67 17.85 3.21 6.60
C SER A 67 17.93 3.42 8.11
N GLY A 68 18.22 2.39 8.89
CA GLY A 68 18.33 2.49 10.35
C GLY A 68 19.35 3.55 10.82
N LYS A 69 20.55 3.58 10.22
CA LYS A 69 21.59 4.56 10.59
C LYS A 69 21.19 5.99 10.24
N VAL A 70 20.53 6.18 9.10
CA VAL A 70 20.08 7.50 8.64
C VAL A 70 18.84 7.94 9.43
N ARG A 71 17.95 7.02 9.78
CA ARG A 71 16.76 7.25 10.62
C ARG A 71 17.15 7.79 11.99
N VAL A 72 18.11 7.18 12.68
CA VAL A 72 18.64 7.68 13.96
C VAL A 72 19.12 9.13 13.85
N ARG A 73 19.75 9.50 12.72
CA ARG A 73 20.20 10.88 12.48
C ARG A 73 19.03 11.84 12.26
N TRP A 74 18.02 11.42 11.47
CA TRP A 74 16.78 12.18 11.29
C TRP A 74 16.07 12.40 12.63
N MET A 75 15.93 11.35 13.44
CA MET A 75 15.29 11.43 14.76
C MET A 75 16.04 12.35 15.71
N ARG A 76 17.38 12.25 15.77
CA ARG A 76 18.19 13.17 16.55
C ARG A 76 18.01 14.62 16.12
N ALA A 77 17.97 14.89 14.82
CA ALA A 77 17.75 16.24 14.30
C ALA A 77 16.35 16.78 14.63
N GLN A 78 15.31 15.94 14.55
CA GLN A 78 13.95 16.32 14.93
C GLN A 78 13.81 16.60 16.43
N ARG A 79 14.35 15.74 17.30
CA ARG A 79 14.37 15.96 18.75
C ARG A 79 15.08 17.26 19.12
N ALA A 80 16.21 17.57 18.46
CA ALA A 80 16.94 18.82 18.69
C ALA A 80 16.14 20.07 18.27
N ARG A 81 15.11 19.92 17.43
CA ARG A 81 14.18 20.97 17.04
C ARG A 81 12.92 21.01 17.90
N GLY A 82 12.84 20.19 18.94
CA GLY A 82 11.68 20.12 19.84
C GLY A 82 10.56 19.21 19.38
N ALA A 83 10.80 18.31 18.41
CA ALA A 83 9.82 17.28 18.10
C ALA A 83 9.57 16.36 19.31
N ASP A 84 8.34 15.86 19.44
CA ASP A 84 7.94 15.00 20.55
C ASP A 84 8.87 13.77 20.65
N PRO A 85 9.50 13.52 21.82
CA PRO A 85 10.48 12.46 21.97
C PRO A 85 9.86 11.05 21.92
N GLU A 86 8.58 10.90 22.20
CA GLU A 86 7.88 9.63 22.04
C GLU A 86 7.22 9.51 20.65
N CYS A 87 7.42 10.50 19.78
CA CYS A 87 6.85 10.56 18.44
C CYS A 87 5.31 10.49 18.45
N ARG A 88 4.71 11.07 19.48
CA ARG A 88 3.27 11.21 19.59
C ARG A 88 2.76 12.25 18.57
N ILE A 89 1.67 11.92 17.90
CA ILE A 89 0.86 12.90 17.18
C ILE A 89 -0.35 13.22 18.06
N ASP A 90 -0.39 14.47 18.54
CA ASP A 90 -1.52 14.95 19.33
C ASP A 90 -2.69 15.29 18.43
N ARG A 91 -3.84 14.67 18.73
CA ARG A 91 -5.11 14.91 18.07
C ARG A 91 -6.22 15.01 19.09
N ALA A 92 -7.15 15.94 18.88
CA ALA A 92 -8.35 16.13 19.69
C ALA A 92 -9.54 15.38 19.06
N ASP A 93 -9.31 14.14 18.62
CA ASP A 93 -10.39 13.33 18.07
C ASP A 93 -11.33 12.89 19.19
N GLY A 94 -12.63 12.84 18.90
CA GLY A 94 -13.63 12.35 19.84
C GLY A 94 -13.53 10.83 20.10
N PRO A 95 -14.41 10.27 20.94
CA PRO A 95 -14.47 8.84 21.20
C PRO A 95 -14.79 8.00 19.96
N SER A 96 -15.34 8.63 18.92
CA SER A 96 -15.54 8.07 17.59
C SER A 96 -14.86 8.95 16.56
N PHE A 97 -14.13 8.33 15.63
CA PHE A 97 -13.43 9.01 14.55
C PHE A 97 -13.31 8.07 13.34
N SER A 98 -13.01 8.61 12.16
CA SER A 98 -12.71 7.83 10.98
C SER A 98 -11.55 8.41 10.18
N PHE A 99 -10.86 7.56 9.44
CA PHE A 99 -9.75 7.96 8.60
C PHE A 99 -9.65 7.08 7.36
N LEU A 100 -9.00 7.64 6.34
CA LEU A 100 -8.60 6.87 5.17
C LEU A 100 -7.21 6.28 5.37
N LEU A 101 -6.96 5.08 4.83
CA LEU A 101 -5.62 4.51 4.70
C LEU A 101 -5.36 4.20 3.23
N LEU A 102 -4.34 4.84 2.67
CA LEU A 102 -3.93 4.75 1.27
C LEU A 102 -2.54 4.12 1.19
N GLY A 103 -2.41 2.94 0.62
CA GLY A 103 -1.09 2.29 0.49
C GLY A 103 -0.50 2.46 -0.90
N ASP A 104 0.78 2.79 -0.95
CA ASP A 104 1.58 2.90 -2.18
C ASP A 104 0.95 3.79 -3.28
N PRO A 105 0.48 5.02 -2.97
CA PRO A 105 -0.25 5.83 -3.94
C PRO A 105 0.62 6.51 -5.00
N GLY A 106 1.87 6.84 -4.70
CA GLY A 106 2.59 7.96 -5.33
C GLY A 106 3.19 7.73 -6.70
N GLU A 107 2.51 7.06 -7.64
CA GLU A 107 3.05 6.80 -8.99
C GLU A 107 2.95 8.03 -9.90
N GLY A 108 1.89 8.85 -9.75
CA GLY A 108 1.64 10.07 -10.51
C GLY A 108 0.89 9.87 -11.83
N ASP A 109 0.52 8.63 -12.15
CA ASP A 109 -0.12 8.26 -13.42
C ASP A 109 -1.64 8.06 -13.30
N ALA A 110 -2.27 7.56 -14.37
CA ALA A 110 -3.71 7.33 -14.38
C ALA A 110 -4.18 6.40 -13.26
N SER A 111 -3.34 5.47 -12.81
CA SER A 111 -3.69 4.46 -11.83
C SER A 111 -3.77 5.04 -10.41
N GLN A 112 -2.88 5.98 -10.06
CA GLN A 112 -3.03 6.82 -8.85
C GLN A 112 -4.28 7.70 -8.95
N TYR A 113 -4.42 8.47 -10.03
CA TYR A 113 -5.50 9.45 -10.13
C TYR A 113 -6.88 8.80 -10.17
N ALA A 114 -7.01 7.57 -10.67
CA ALA A 114 -8.26 6.81 -10.67
C ALA A 114 -8.84 6.56 -9.27
N THR A 115 -8.04 6.64 -8.21
CA THR A 115 -8.52 6.49 -6.83
C THR A 115 -9.09 7.78 -6.25
N VAL A 116 -8.66 8.93 -6.77
CA VAL A 116 -8.94 10.26 -6.18
C VAL A 116 -10.44 10.55 -6.06
N PRO A 117 -11.29 10.34 -7.07
CA PRO A 117 -12.72 10.61 -6.94
C PRO A 117 -13.39 9.77 -5.84
N GLY A 118 -13.07 8.47 -5.77
CA GLY A 118 -13.57 7.58 -4.72
C GLY A 118 -13.06 7.96 -3.32
N ILE A 119 -11.78 8.34 -3.22
CA ILE A 119 -11.16 8.84 -1.98
C ILE A 119 -11.88 10.10 -1.48
N LEU A 120 -12.14 11.07 -2.35
CA LEU A 120 -12.83 12.31 -1.98
C LEU A 120 -14.29 12.06 -1.59
N LYS A 121 -14.95 11.12 -2.27
CA LYS A 121 -16.33 10.72 -1.98
C LYS A 121 -16.46 10.04 -0.62
N ILE A 122 -15.63 9.04 -0.36
CA ILE A 122 -15.68 8.22 0.86
C ILE A 122 -15.05 8.94 2.05
N GLY A 123 -14.01 9.74 1.81
CA GLY A 123 -13.29 10.52 2.82
C GLY A 123 -13.81 11.92 3.07
N GLN A 124 -15.01 12.28 2.57
CA GLN A 124 -15.54 13.64 2.71
C GLN A 124 -15.64 14.08 4.19
N ASP A 125 -16.00 13.15 5.08
CA ASP A 125 -16.24 13.38 6.51
C ASP A 125 -15.17 12.72 7.41
N THR A 126 -14.03 12.27 6.87
CA THR A 126 -12.99 11.63 7.69
C THR A 126 -12.11 12.64 8.42
N ASP A 127 -11.67 12.30 9.63
CA ASP A 127 -10.90 13.17 10.52
C ASP A 127 -9.44 13.35 10.07
N PHE A 128 -8.88 12.37 9.36
CA PHE A 128 -7.55 12.39 8.76
C PHE A 128 -7.37 11.28 7.73
N ALA A 129 -6.23 11.27 7.04
CA ALA A 129 -5.79 10.13 6.25
C ALA A 129 -4.36 9.72 6.61
N VAL A 130 -4.02 8.46 6.33
CA VAL A 130 -2.68 7.90 6.48
C VAL A 130 -2.21 7.32 5.14
N LEU A 131 -1.06 7.77 4.67
CA LEU A 131 -0.35 7.12 3.57
C LEU A 131 0.55 6.02 4.15
N ALA A 132 0.30 4.77 3.76
CA ALA A 132 0.97 3.60 4.28
C ALA A 132 1.94 3.03 3.25
N SER A 133 3.23 3.36 3.39
CA SER A 133 4.31 2.94 2.49
C SER A 133 4.33 3.65 1.14
N ASP A 134 5.52 3.71 0.55
CA ASP A 134 5.88 4.22 -0.77
C ASP A 134 5.06 5.42 -1.20
N VAL A 135 5.24 6.52 -0.45
CA VAL A 135 4.46 7.74 -0.64
C VAL A 135 4.75 8.38 -1.98
N ILE A 136 6.01 8.30 -2.46
CA ILE A 136 6.45 8.85 -3.73
C ILE A 136 7.36 7.88 -4.48
N TYR A 137 6.89 7.45 -5.65
CA TYR A 137 7.70 6.73 -6.62
C TYR A 137 8.48 7.68 -7.53
N PRO A 138 9.57 7.24 -8.18
CA PRO A 138 10.22 5.94 -7.99
C PRO A 138 11.17 5.88 -6.78
N ALA A 139 11.53 7.02 -6.20
CA ALA A 139 12.67 7.10 -5.28
C ALA A 139 12.49 8.11 -4.13
N GLY A 140 11.28 8.58 -3.83
CA GLY A 140 11.07 9.50 -2.71
C GLY A 140 11.57 10.93 -2.92
N ALA A 141 11.85 11.33 -4.17
CA ALA A 141 12.42 12.62 -4.49
C ALA A 141 11.49 13.77 -4.08
N GLY A 142 12.02 14.78 -3.38
CA GLY A 142 11.24 15.93 -2.92
C GLY A 142 10.53 16.69 -4.06
N ASN A 143 11.17 16.77 -5.23
CA ASN A 143 10.67 17.51 -6.39
C ASN A 143 9.49 16.81 -7.10
N ASP A 144 9.18 15.56 -6.75
CA ASP A 144 8.08 14.80 -7.33
C ASP A 144 6.76 14.96 -6.54
N TYR A 145 6.82 15.48 -5.31
CA TYR A 145 5.64 15.71 -4.45
C TYR A 145 4.53 16.61 -5.04
N PRO A 146 4.82 17.67 -5.83
CA PRO A 146 3.78 18.53 -6.37
C PRO A 146 2.69 17.74 -7.12
N ASP A 147 3.09 16.82 -7.99
CA ASP A 147 2.17 16.09 -8.87
C ASP A 147 1.73 14.73 -8.31
N LYS A 148 2.45 14.19 -7.31
CA LYS A 148 2.19 12.86 -6.74
C LYS A 148 1.57 12.91 -5.34
N PHE A 149 1.57 14.06 -4.67
CA PHE A 149 0.93 14.26 -3.36
C PHE A 149 0.03 15.51 -3.33
N TYR A 150 0.57 16.69 -3.62
CA TYR A 150 -0.18 17.94 -3.45
C TYR A 150 -1.35 18.05 -4.43
N ARG A 151 -1.11 17.81 -5.72
CA ARG A 151 -2.13 17.84 -6.77
C ARG A 151 -3.26 16.81 -6.58
N PRO A 152 -2.99 15.49 -6.43
CA PRO A 152 -4.06 14.50 -6.33
C PRO A 152 -4.92 14.68 -5.08
N TYR A 153 -4.33 15.18 -3.99
CA TYR A 153 -5.04 15.35 -2.73
C TYR A 153 -5.42 16.79 -2.42
N LYS A 154 -5.30 17.74 -3.35
CA LYS A 154 -5.60 19.17 -3.10
C LYS A 154 -6.98 19.42 -2.48
N ASP A 155 -7.96 18.60 -2.85
CA ASP A 155 -9.36 18.76 -2.44
C ASP A 155 -9.73 17.98 -1.17
N TYR A 156 -8.85 17.10 -0.67
CA TYR A 156 -9.07 16.37 0.59
C TYR A 156 -8.88 17.30 1.79
N LYS A 157 -9.93 17.52 2.60
CA LYS A 157 -9.99 18.65 3.54
C LYS A 157 -9.30 18.42 4.89
N ALA A 158 -9.03 17.17 5.23
CA ALA A 158 -8.44 16.76 6.51
C ALA A 158 -6.90 16.60 6.39
N PRO A 159 -6.17 16.51 7.53
CA PRO A 159 -4.73 16.31 7.51
C PRO A 159 -4.35 14.92 6.98
N ILE A 160 -3.16 14.82 6.40
CA ILE A 160 -2.60 13.57 5.89
C ILE A 160 -1.28 13.30 6.61
N TYR A 161 -1.20 12.15 7.27
CA TYR A 161 0.01 11.62 7.88
C TYR A 161 0.58 10.50 7.00
N ALA A 162 1.82 10.11 7.24
CA ALA A 162 2.43 9.05 6.45
C ALA A 162 3.44 8.23 7.25
N ILE A 163 3.66 6.99 6.80
CA ILE A 163 4.86 6.22 7.09
C ILE A 163 5.60 5.95 5.77
N PRO A 164 6.94 5.94 5.76
CA PRO A 164 7.69 5.72 4.53
C PRO A 164 7.77 4.23 4.18
N GLY A 165 7.86 3.96 2.88
CA GLY A 165 8.26 2.65 2.34
C GLY A 165 9.68 2.64 1.82
N ASN A 166 10.07 1.54 1.17
CA ASN A 166 11.41 1.39 0.61
C ASN A 166 11.69 2.41 -0.49
N HIS A 167 10.69 2.80 -1.29
CA HIS A 167 10.90 3.79 -2.35
C HIS A 167 11.21 5.18 -1.80
N ASP A 168 10.66 5.55 -0.64
CA ASP A 168 10.96 6.83 0.02
C ASP A 168 12.41 6.89 0.54
N TRP A 169 12.99 5.72 0.83
CA TRP A 169 14.34 5.57 1.36
C TRP A 169 15.45 5.60 0.30
N TYR A 170 15.13 5.43 -0.98
CA TYR A 170 16.14 5.42 -2.03
C TYR A 170 16.89 6.75 -2.13
N ASP A 171 16.28 7.87 -1.77
CA ASP A 171 16.95 9.18 -1.68
C ASP A 171 17.34 9.59 -0.25
N GLY A 172 17.43 8.62 0.67
CA GLY A 172 17.81 8.87 2.07
C GLY A 172 16.70 9.54 2.91
N LEU A 173 15.44 9.43 2.47
CA LEU A 173 14.24 9.95 3.13
C LEU A 173 14.10 11.48 3.16
N GLY A 174 14.91 12.21 2.40
CA GLY A 174 14.92 13.69 2.40
C GLY A 174 13.57 14.30 2.03
N GLY A 175 12.97 13.88 0.92
CA GLY A 175 11.67 14.39 0.45
C GLY A 175 10.56 14.15 1.47
N PHE A 176 10.46 12.92 1.98
CA PHE A 176 9.48 12.56 3.02
C PHE A 176 9.63 13.42 4.27
N MET A 177 10.85 13.51 4.82
CA MET A 177 11.10 14.29 6.04
C MET A 177 10.83 15.78 5.82
N ARG A 178 11.12 16.32 4.64
CA ARG A 178 10.84 17.73 4.31
C ARG A 178 9.35 18.02 4.21
N VAL A 179 8.57 17.10 3.64
CA VAL A 179 7.13 17.30 3.39
C VAL A 179 6.28 17.04 4.63
N PHE A 180 6.46 15.90 5.31
CA PHE A 180 5.61 15.52 6.44
C PHE A 180 6.15 16.01 7.80
N CYS A 181 7.46 16.05 7.98
CA CYS A 181 8.09 16.37 9.27
C CYS A 181 8.71 17.78 9.31
N GLU A 182 8.52 18.57 8.24
CA GLU A 182 9.11 19.89 8.03
C GLU A 182 10.62 19.93 8.32
N ALA A 183 11.34 18.85 8.00
CA ALA A 183 12.74 18.69 8.31
C ALA A 183 13.64 19.43 7.32
N PRO A 184 14.63 20.23 7.79
CA PRO A 184 15.68 20.70 6.91
C PRO A 184 16.55 19.52 6.45
N PRO A 185 17.25 19.63 5.31
CA PRO A 185 18.14 18.58 4.84
C PRO A 185 19.20 18.18 5.89
N LEU A 186 19.45 16.88 6.05
CA LEU A 186 20.58 16.42 6.86
C LEU A 186 21.90 16.89 6.25
N LYS A 187 22.84 17.28 7.11
CA LYS A 187 24.23 17.53 6.69
C LYS A 187 24.81 16.24 6.11
N VAL A 188 25.45 16.32 4.94
CA VAL A 188 26.15 15.16 4.35
C VAL A 188 27.27 14.74 5.30
N GLN A 189 27.37 13.44 5.58
CA GLN A 189 28.49 12.94 6.36
C GLN A 189 29.68 12.77 5.42
N GLU A 190 30.69 13.62 5.56
CA GLU A 190 31.94 13.52 4.79
C GLU A 190 32.79 12.37 5.35
N GLY A 191 33.33 11.53 4.46
CA GLY A 191 34.25 10.45 4.82
C GLY A 191 34.24 9.29 3.83
N PHE A 192 35.26 9.22 2.97
CA PHE A 192 35.56 8.02 2.18
C PHE A 192 36.30 7.01 3.08
N SER A 193 35.87 5.75 3.09
CA SER A 193 36.64 4.64 3.65
C SER A 193 36.68 3.48 2.64
N LEU A 194 37.77 2.72 2.60
CA LEU A 194 37.90 1.52 1.75
C LEU A 194 37.13 0.30 2.29
N SER A 195 36.11 0.53 3.13
CA SER A 195 35.18 -0.50 3.60
C SER A 195 34.04 -0.70 2.60
N PRO A 196 33.31 -1.85 2.64
CA PRO A 196 32.08 -2.01 1.87
C PRO A 196 31.08 -0.85 2.07
N GLY A 197 31.05 -0.26 3.27
CA GLY A 197 30.23 0.92 3.57
C GLY A 197 30.70 2.22 2.89
N GLY A 198 32.00 2.39 2.63
CA GLY A 198 32.51 3.57 1.93
C GLY A 198 32.50 3.44 0.40
N LEU A 199 32.63 2.22 -0.15
CA LEU A 199 32.30 1.93 -1.55
C LEU A 199 30.80 2.15 -1.83
N ARG A 200 29.92 1.79 -0.87
CA ARG A 200 28.49 2.15 -0.91
C ARG A 200 28.31 3.66 -0.99
N GLY A 201 28.98 4.44 -0.14
CA GLY A 201 28.90 5.91 -0.14
C GLY A 201 29.30 6.58 -1.47
N LEU A 202 30.14 5.92 -2.28
CA LEU A 202 30.55 6.39 -3.60
C LEU A 202 29.50 6.12 -4.69
N LEU A 203 28.82 4.97 -4.61
CA LEU A 203 27.86 4.49 -5.62
C LEU A 203 26.40 4.85 -5.30
N TRP A 204 26.11 5.12 -4.01
CA TRP A 204 24.79 5.54 -3.53
C TRP A 204 24.40 6.84 -4.21
N SER A 205 23.21 6.87 -4.82
CA SER A 205 22.69 8.12 -5.40
C SER A 205 22.64 9.20 -4.33
N LYS A 206 23.24 10.35 -4.64
CA LYS A 206 23.15 11.52 -3.78
C LYS A 206 21.73 12.07 -3.85
N PRO A 207 21.17 12.53 -2.70
CA PRO A 207 19.90 13.20 -2.68
C PRO A 207 19.80 14.30 -3.72
N GLU A 208 18.71 14.32 -4.49
CA GLU A 208 18.45 15.46 -5.37
C GLU A 208 18.20 16.69 -4.48
N PRO A 209 18.85 17.84 -4.76
CA PRO A 209 18.52 19.06 -4.05
C PRO A 209 17.03 19.38 -4.18
N ILE A 210 16.38 19.57 -3.05
CA ILE A 210 14.96 19.92 -3.02
C ILE A 210 14.81 21.36 -3.51
N ASP A 211 13.98 21.57 -4.53
CA ASP A 211 13.57 22.89 -4.96
C ASP A 211 12.51 23.42 -3.99
N GLU A 212 12.96 24.22 -3.02
CA GLU A 212 12.10 24.81 -1.99
C GLU A 212 11.01 25.71 -2.60
N LYS A 213 11.28 26.42 -3.70
CA LYS A 213 10.28 27.27 -4.36
C LYS A 213 9.18 26.43 -5.01
N LEU A 214 9.57 25.30 -5.62
CA LEU A 214 8.61 24.34 -6.17
C LEU A 214 7.72 23.76 -5.06
N LEU A 215 8.30 23.37 -3.92
CA LEU A 215 7.55 22.85 -2.78
C LEU A 215 6.64 23.90 -2.14
N GLU A 216 7.09 25.14 -1.99
CA GLU A 216 6.27 26.24 -1.50
C GLU A 216 5.02 26.44 -2.37
N ARG A 217 5.20 26.50 -3.70
CA ARG A 217 4.07 26.56 -4.65
C ARG A 217 3.15 25.34 -4.56
N ALA A 218 3.71 24.16 -4.33
CA ALA A 218 2.89 22.96 -4.18
C ALA A 218 2.04 22.98 -2.90
N ARG A 219 2.56 23.54 -1.80
CA ARG A 219 1.82 23.73 -0.54
C ARG A 219 0.59 24.63 -0.71
N GLU A 220 0.63 25.59 -1.64
CA GLU A 220 -0.53 26.44 -1.98
C GLU A 220 -1.73 25.64 -2.52
N MET A 221 -1.52 24.42 -3.02
CA MET A 221 -2.63 23.54 -3.44
C MET A 221 -3.43 22.98 -2.25
N ARG A 222 -2.84 22.96 -1.04
CA ARG A 222 -3.48 22.49 0.20
C ARG A 222 -3.39 23.56 1.31
N PRO A 223 -4.03 24.74 1.14
CA PRO A 223 -3.81 25.89 2.02
C PRO A 223 -4.68 25.89 3.29
N LEU A 224 -5.66 24.99 3.40
CA LEU A 224 -6.66 25.09 4.47
C LEU A 224 -6.01 24.76 5.83
N PRO A 225 -6.37 25.47 6.92
CA PRO A 225 -5.89 25.13 8.25
C PRO A 225 -6.20 23.68 8.64
N GLY A 226 -7.38 23.17 8.28
CA GLY A 226 -7.77 21.77 8.51
C GLY A 226 -6.97 20.73 7.72
N GLN A 227 -6.19 21.13 6.71
CA GLN A 227 -5.32 20.23 5.96
C GLN A 227 -3.92 20.07 6.57
N GLN A 228 -3.55 20.94 7.52
CA GLN A 228 -2.20 20.99 8.06
C GLN A 228 -1.99 19.87 9.10
N ALA A 229 -0.88 19.15 8.96
CA ALA A 229 -0.49 18.05 9.83
C ALA A 229 0.84 18.37 10.50
N VAL A 230 0.98 17.98 11.77
CA VAL A 230 2.27 17.99 12.47
C VAL A 230 2.67 16.53 12.70
N GLN A 231 3.77 16.11 12.08
CA GLN A 231 4.30 14.76 12.22
C GLN A 231 5.73 14.83 12.79
N PRO A 232 6.01 14.18 13.94
CA PRO A 232 7.30 14.34 14.63
C PRO A 232 8.46 13.64 13.91
N GLY A 233 8.18 12.56 13.18
CA GLY A 233 9.19 11.73 12.53
C GLY A 233 8.59 10.72 11.54
N PRO A 234 9.41 9.81 10.98
CA PRO A 234 8.98 8.81 10.01
C PRO A 234 8.22 7.63 10.64
N TYR A 235 8.23 7.53 11.97
CA TYR A 235 7.38 6.67 12.76
C TYR A 235 6.73 7.51 13.85
N TRP A 236 5.54 7.07 14.28
CA TRP A 236 4.71 7.84 15.18
C TRP A 236 3.64 6.95 15.81
N PHE A 237 2.97 7.45 16.84
CA PHE A 237 1.72 6.88 17.31
C PHE A 237 0.66 7.95 17.55
N MET A 238 -0.60 7.57 17.40
CA MET A 238 -1.77 8.35 17.79
C MET A 238 -2.52 7.57 18.86
N GLU A 239 -2.82 8.21 19.97
CA GLU A 239 -3.60 7.61 21.04
C GLU A 239 -4.94 8.32 21.19
N SER A 240 -6.01 7.54 21.08
CA SER A 240 -7.37 7.95 21.42
C SER A 240 -7.83 7.23 22.70
N ASP A 241 -9.06 7.50 23.14
CA ASP A 241 -9.68 6.80 24.27
C ASP A 241 -9.77 5.29 24.00
N ASN A 242 -10.08 4.89 22.76
CA ASN A 242 -10.48 3.53 22.43
C ASN A 242 -9.43 2.74 21.63
N LEU A 243 -8.45 3.41 21.00
CA LEU A 243 -7.49 2.77 20.10
C LEU A 243 -6.15 3.52 20.11
N VAL A 244 -5.05 2.77 20.05
CA VAL A 244 -3.73 3.31 19.69
C VAL A 244 -3.40 2.91 18.25
N ILE A 245 -3.09 3.88 17.40
CA ILE A 245 -2.62 3.63 16.03
C ILE A 245 -1.11 3.84 16.02
N VAL A 246 -0.37 2.86 15.52
CA VAL A 246 1.09 2.86 15.54
C VAL A 246 1.60 2.79 14.10
N GLY A 247 2.31 3.81 13.65
CA GLY A 247 2.99 3.83 12.37
C GLY A 247 4.48 3.52 12.51
N ILE A 248 4.97 2.48 11.83
CA ILE A 248 6.39 2.11 11.82
C ILE A 248 7.03 2.28 10.45
N ASP A 249 8.31 2.61 10.48
CA ASP A 249 9.18 2.78 9.32
C ASP A 249 10.09 1.56 9.20
N THR A 250 9.88 0.77 8.16
CA THR A 250 10.57 -0.51 7.97
C THR A 250 11.82 -0.42 7.10
N GLY A 251 12.21 0.77 6.63
CA GLY A 251 13.38 0.93 5.77
C GLY A 251 13.23 0.24 4.41
N ILE A 252 14.37 -0.07 3.78
CA ILE A 252 14.42 -0.73 2.47
C ILE A 252 14.19 -2.23 2.63
N GLU A 253 14.89 -2.86 3.58
CA GLU A 253 14.90 -4.32 3.75
C GLU A 253 13.78 -4.87 4.63
N GLY A 254 13.00 -4.01 5.29
CA GLY A 254 11.93 -4.47 6.17
C GLY A 254 12.42 -4.79 7.60
N THR A 255 13.28 -3.93 8.16
CA THR A 255 13.87 -4.12 9.50
C THR A 255 13.76 -2.85 10.36
N LEU A 256 13.74 -3.01 11.68
CA LEU A 256 13.80 -1.89 12.63
C LEU A 256 15.19 -1.79 13.26
N ASP A 257 15.72 -0.57 13.33
CA ASP A 257 16.89 -0.29 14.16
C ASP A 257 16.55 -0.38 15.66
N ARG A 258 17.59 -0.40 16.49
CA ARG A 258 17.42 -0.56 17.94
C ARG A 258 16.59 0.55 18.58
N GLU A 259 16.77 1.81 18.18
CA GLU A 259 16.07 2.96 18.79
C GLU A 259 14.56 2.86 18.54
N GLN A 260 14.17 2.59 17.29
CA GLN A 260 12.77 2.39 16.94
C GLN A 260 12.21 1.09 17.54
N GLY A 261 13.01 0.03 17.62
CA GLY A 261 12.62 -1.23 18.26
C GLY A 261 12.33 -1.08 19.75
N GLU A 262 13.18 -0.37 20.49
CA GLU A 262 12.97 -0.06 21.91
C GLU A 262 11.76 0.87 22.10
N TRP A 263 11.60 1.87 21.24
CA TRP A 263 10.41 2.72 21.21
C TRP A 263 9.13 1.90 21.00
N LEU A 264 9.10 1.03 20.00
CA LEU A 264 7.92 0.20 19.68
C LEU A 264 7.56 -0.73 20.85
N ARG A 265 8.54 -1.29 21.56
CA ARG A 265 8.28 -2.10 22.76
C ARG A 265 7.59 -1.28 23.85
N ARG A 266 8.03 -0.04 24.09
CA ARG A 266 7.41 0.85 25.09
C ARG A 266 5.98 1.20 24.75
N ILE A 267 5.73 1.68 23.53
CA ILE A 267 4.39 2.12 23.10
C ILE A 267 3.41 0.96 22.88
N SER A 268 3.91 -0.26 22.64
CA SER A 268 3.08 -1.45 22.49
C SER A 268 2.53 -1.96 23.82
N ALA A 269 3.20 -1.65 24.94
CA ALA A 269 2.84 -2.18 26.24
C ALA A 269 1.43 -1.76 26.68
N GLY A 270 0.73 -2.68 27.33
CA GLY A 270 -0.54 -2.40 28.00
C GLY A 270 -1.79 -2.79 27.21
N PRO A 271 -2.96 -2.78 27.86
CA PRO A 271 -4.15 -3.48 27.40
C PRO A 271 -5.02 -2.70 26.42
N LYS A 272 -4.70 -1.43 26.12
CA LYS A 272 -5.47 -0.66 25.13
C LYS A 272 -5.29 -1.30 23.75
N PRO A 273 -6.38 -1.55 22.97
CA PRO A 273 -6.24 -2.22 21.69
C PRO A 273 -5.47 -1.35 20.70
N LYS A 274 -4.73 -2.01 19.80
CA LYS A 274 -3.80 -1.32 18.90
C LYS A 274 -3.97 -1.72 17.45
N LEU A 275 -3.78 -0.76 16.56
CA LEU A 275 -3.71 -0.94 15.11
C LEU A 275 -2.27 -0.62 14.66
N LEU A 276 -1.59 -1.60 14.08
CA LEU A 276 -0.27 -1.39 13.46
C LEU A 276 -0.44 -0.98 11.99
N ILE A 277 0.31 0.04 11.57
CA ILE A 277 0.52 0.43 10.18
C ILE A 277 2.03 0.29 9.90
N THR A 278 2.41 -0.53 8.92
CA THR A 278 3.80 -0.90 8.62
C THR A 278 4.11 -0.76 7.14
N GLY A 279 5.35 -0.40 6.78
CA GLY A 279 5.75 -0.30 5.37
C GLY A 279 5.55 -1.63 4.64
N LYS A 280 6.14 -2.70 5.18
CA LYS A 280 6.00 -4.07 4.64
C LYS A 280 5.02 -4.93 5.46
N PRO A 281 4.14 -5.72 4.81
CA PRO A 281 3.14 -6.52 5.49
C PRO A 281 3.73 -7.82 6.07
N ILE A 282 3.32 -8.16 7.29
CA ILE A 282 3.77 -9.37 8.01
C ILE A 282 3.27 -10.65 7.34
N TYR A 283 2.04 -10.65 6.85
CA TYR A 283 1.45 -11.73 6.06
C TYR A 283 1.17 -11.23 4.65
N SER A 284 1.73 -11.91 3.65
CA SER A 284 1.44 -11.59 2.25
C SER A 284 1.76 -12.76 1.35
N ARG A 285 1.00 -12.89 0.26
CA ARG A 285 1.20 -13.91 -0.78
C ARG A 285 1.31 -15.34 -0.21
N ASN A 286 0.46 -15.67 0.77
CA ASN A 286 0.50 -16.94 1.51
C ASN A 286 1.85 -17.24 2.19
N GLN A 287 2.53 -16.22 2.71
CA GLN A 287 3.80 -16.33 3.44
C GLN A 287 3.75 -15.46 4.70
N HIS A 288 4.44 -15.93 5.74
CA HIS A 288 4.67 -15.19 6.98
C HIS A 288 6.09 -14.63 6.96
N LYS A 289 6.21 -13.31 7.08
CA LYS A 289 7.46 -12.53 6.96
C LYS A 289 7.50 -11.48 8.07
N PRO A 290 7.75 -11.90 9.32
CA PRO A 290 7.82 -10.96 10.43
C PRO A 290 9.00 -10.00 10.25
N CYS A 291 8.79 -8.72 10.57
CA CYS A 291 9.82 -7.68 10.48
C CYS A 291 10.82 -7.83 11.65
N PRO A 292 12.11 -8.11 11.40
CA PRO A 292 13.11 -8.24 12.45
C PRO A 292 13.40 -6.91 13.16
N ILE A 293 13.68 -6.99 14.46
CA ILE A 293 14.09 -5.84 15.29
C ILE A 293 15.55 -6.03 15.73
N GLU A 294 16.40 -5.02 15.49
CA GLU A 294 17.76 -5.03 16.03
C GLU A 294 17.74 -5.14 17.56
N GLY A 295 18.54 -6.05 18.11
CA GLY A 295 18.53 -6.38 19.54
C GLY A 295 17.61 -7.54 19.92
N GLY A 296 16.85 -8.12 18.96
CA GLY A 296 16.19 -9.41 19.11
C GLY A 296 14.66 -9.37 18.98
N GLY A 297 14.10 -10.50 18.54
CA GLY A 297 12.67 -10.63 18.25
C GLY A 297 12.25 -9.93 16.96
N THR A 298 10.94 -9.85 16.78
CA THR A 298 10.29 -9.29 15.59
C THR A 298 9.12 -8.39 15.98
N VAL A 299 8.68 -7.55 15.05
CA VAL A 299 7.45 -6.77 15.20
C VAL A 299 6.24 -7.69 15.43
N ASP A 300 6.21 -8.85 14.78
CA ASP A 300 5.09 -9.77 14.92
C ASP A 300 5.05 -10.44 16.31
N ASP A 301 6.19 -10.62 16.98
CA ASP A 301 6.22 -11.07 18.37
C ASP A 301 5.48 -10.08 19.27
N LEU A 302 5.65 -8.77 19.03
CA LEU A 302 4.93 -7.72 19.77
C LEU A 302 3.43 -7.66 19.41
N VAL A 303 3.09 -7.86 18.13
CA VAL A 303 1.69 -7.88 17.66
C VAL A 303 0.94 -9.07 18.26
N ARG A 304 1.59 -10.23 18.34
CA ARG A 304 1.01 -11.47 18.86
C ARG A 304 0.93 -11.53 20.37
N ASP A 305 1.83 -10.85 21.07
CA ASP A 305 1.80 -10.81 22.54
C ASP A 305 0.43 -10.30 23.05
N PRO A 306 -0.34 -11.11 23.80
CA PRO A 306 -1.63 -10.70 24.33
C PRO A 306 -1.54 -9.48 25.27
N ALA A 307 -0.38 -9.24 25.91
CA ALA A 307 -0.16 -8.07 26.76
C ALA A 307 -0.18 -6.74 25.98
N ASN A 308 0.05 -6.78 24.66
CA ASN A 308 0.08 -5.59 23.81
C ASN A 308 -1.25 -5.33 23.07
N ARG A 309 -2.15 -6.33 23.01
CA ARG A 309 -3.51 -6.27 22.45
C ARG A 309 -3.63 -5.62 21.05
N TYR A 310 -2.74 -5.95 20.12
CA TYR A 310 -2.93 -5.54 18.71
C TYR A 310 -4.11 -6.27 18.07
N VAL A 311 -5.06 -5.55 17.51
CA VAL A 311 -6.26 -6.13 16.88
C VAL A 311 -6.13 -6.27 15.36
N ALA A 312 -5.24 -5.48 14.75
CA ALA A 312 -4.93 -5.54 13.33
C ALA A 312 -3.52 -5.01 13.02
N ALA A 313 -2.96 -5.48 11.91
CA ALA A 313 -1.71 -5.00 11.34
C ALA A 313 -1.87 -4.83 9.82
N ILE A 314 -1.69 -3.62 9.33
CA ILE A 314 -1.90 -3.22 7.94
C ILE A 314 -0.56 -2.83 7.32
N GLY A 315 -0.22 -3.39 6.16
CA GLY A 315 0.98 -3.01 5.42
C GLY A 315 0.79 -2.72 3.94
N GLY A 316 1.65 -1.84 3.41
CA GLY A 316 1.75 -1.49 1.98
C GLY A 316 2.66 -2.44 1.20
N ASP A 317 3.53 -1.94 0.32
CA ASP A 317 4.56 -2.62 -0.51
C ASP A 317 4.01 -3.57 -1.57
N ILE A 318 2.88 -4.23 -1.29
CA ILE A 318 2.24 -5.19 -2.17
C ILE A 318 0.95 -4.56 -2.68
N HIS A 319 1.02 -4.08 -3.92
CA HIS A 319 -0.03 -3.39 -4.68
C HIS A 319 -1.29 -4.20 -5.03
N ASN A 320 -1.94 -4.73 -4.00
CA ASN A 320 -3.27 -5.31 -4.03
C ASN A 320 -3.83 -5.31 -2.60
N TYR A 321 -5.04 -5.81 -2.43
CA TYR A 321 -5.62 -6.06 -1.12
C TYR A 321 -5.53 -7.54 -0.77
N GLN A 322 -5.17 -7.85 0.49
CA GLN A 322 -5.26 -9.19 1.07
C GLN A 322 -5.67 -9.11 2.54
N ARG A 323 -6.46 -10.06 3.04
CA ARG A 323 -6.77 -10.17 4.47
C ARG A 323 -6.60 -11.60 4.97
N TYR A 324 -5.88 -11.72 6.07
CA TYR A 324 -5.59 -12.96 6.79
C TYR A 324 -6.07 -12.82 8.25
N PRO A 325 -7.24 -13.37 8.60
CA PRO A 325 -7.70 -13.43 10.00
C PRO A 325 -6.95 -14.55 10.75
N VAL A 326 -5.90 -14.21 11.48
CA VAL A 326 -5.04 -15.19 12.18
C VAL A 326 -5.48 -15.30 13.64
N THR A 327 -5.72 -16.54 14.10
CA THR A 327 -6.02 -16.81 15.51
C THR A 327 -4.74 -16.99 16.30
N VAL A 328 -4.55 -16.20 17.34
CA VAL A 328 -3.39 -16.21 18.25
C VAL A 328 -3.94 -16.16 19.66
N ASP A 329 -3.57 -17.10 20.53
CA ASP A 329 -4.00 -17.12 21.94
C ASP A 329 -5.51 -16.88 22.17
N GLY A 330 -6.35 -17.47 21.32
CA GLY A 330 -7.82 -17.35 21.41
C GLY A 330 -8.43 -16.06 20.87
N ARG A 331 -7.62 -15.11 20.38
CA ARG A 331 -8.08 -13.87 19.73
C ARG A 331 -7.73 -13.87 18.24
N VAL A 332 -8.51 -13.14 17.44
CA VAL A 332 -8.25 -12.99 16.00
C VAL A 332 -7.58 -11.64 15.74
N ILE A 333 -6.42 -11.67 15.10
CA ILE A 333 -5.70 -10.49 14.60
C ILE A 333 -5.93 -10.40 13.09
N GLN A 334 -6.38 -9.25 12.61
CA GLN A 334 -6.53 -9.01 11.17
C GLN A 334 -5.21 -8.54 10.57
N TYR A 335 -4.53 -9.41 9.82
CA TYR A 335 -3.37 -9.00 9.02
C TYR A 335 -3.84 -8.62 7.61
N ILE A 336 -3.58 -7.38 7.22
CA ILE A 336 -4.10 -6.79 5.98
C ILE A 336 -2.94 -6.27 5.13
N VAL A 337 -2.98 -6.59 3.85
CA VAL A 337 -2.18 -5.94 2.80
C VAL A 337 -3.09 -4.89 2.15
N ALA A 338 -2.61 -3.66 2.04
CA ALA A 338 -3.41 -2.52 1.57
C ALA A 338 -2.64 -1.59 0.63
N GLY A 339 -1.76 -2.12 -0.23
CA GLY A 339 -0.91 -1.31 -1.10
C GLY A 339 -1.52 -0.84 -2.42
N GLY A 340 -2.84 -0.91 -2.54
CA GLY A 340 -3.52 -0.80 -3.84
C GLY A 340 -3.90 0.61 -4.27
N SER A 341 -3.42 1.68 -3.65
CA SER A 341 -4.00 3.04 -3.81
C SER A 341 -3.39 3.88 -4.94
N GLY A 342 -2.42 3.33 -5.67
CA GLY A 342 -1.91 3.94 -6.89
C GLY A 342 -1.07 2.97 -7.68
N ALA A 343 0.09 2.58 -7.14
CA ALA A 343 1.12 1.86 -7.86
C ALA A 343 0.62 0.62 -8.65
N PHE A 344 1.28 0.27 -9.77
CA PHE A 344 0.95 -0.88 -10.63
C PHE A 344 0.46 -2.13 -9.86
N THR A 345 -0.60 -2.79 -10.33
CA THR A 345 -1.26 -3.83 -9.55
C THR A 345 -0.41 -5.11 -9.47
N HIS A 346 -0.27 -5.71 -8.29
CA HIS A 346 0.41 -7.00 -8.10
C HIS A 346 -0.55 -8.19 -8.23
N ALA A 347 -0.10 -9.26 -8.91
CA ALA A 347 -0.96 -10.37 -9.29
C ALA A 347 -1.41 -11.29 -8.13
N THR A 348 -2.71 -11.25 -7.79
CA THR A 348 -3.30 -12.12 -6.77
C THR A 348 -3.49 -13.56 -7.25
N HIS A 349 -3.58 -13.80 -8.57
CA HIS A 349 -3.69 -15.16 -9.13
C HIS A 349 -2.44 -16.03 -8.91
N THR A 350 -1.31 -15.43 -8.53
CA THR A 350 -0.11 -16.16 -8.15
C THR A 350 -0.13 -16.66 -6.70
N ILE A 351 -1.07 -16.17 -5.89
CA ILE A 351 -1.27 -16.58 -4.50
C ILE A 351 -1.97 -17.94 -4.51
N ARG A 352 -1.28 -18.96 -4.02
CA ARG A 352 -1.79 -20.33 -3.93
C ARG A 352 -2.89 -20.44 -2.87
N LYS A 353 -3.46 -21.64 -2.78
CA LYS A 353 -4.32 -22.02 -1.66
C LYS A 353 -3.62 -21.66 -0.36
N VAL A 354 -4.30 -20.90 0.49
CA VAL A 354 -3.79 -20.35 1.72
C VAL A 354 -3.58 -21.48 2.72
N THR A 355 -2.38 -21.48 3.31
CA THR A 355 -1.91 -22.47 4.28
C THR A 355 -1.17 -21.83 5.45
N VAL A 356 -0.99 -20.51 5.43
CA VAL A 356 -0.21 -19.76 6.41
C VAL A 356 -1.08 -19.30 7.59
N GLY A 357 -0.52 -19.26 8.80
CA GLY A 357 -1.18 -18.68 9.97
C GLY A 357 -2.46 -19.39 10.42
N GLY A 358 -2.67 -20.65 10.03
CA GLY A 358 -3.89 -21.39 10.34
C GLY A 358 -5.15 -20.85 9.64
N VAL A 359 -4.99 -19.93 8.67
CA VAL A 359 -6.12 -19.30 7.96
C VAL A 359 -6.72 -20.30 6.98
N ALA A 360 -8.02 -20.55 7.09
CA ALA A 360 -8.73 -21.36 6.10
C ALA A 360 -8.93 -20.56 4.80
N GLU A 361 -8.90 -21.25 3.66
CA GLU A 361 -9.07 -20.63 2.33
C GLU A 361 -10.37 -19.80 2.22
N ARG A 362 -11.45 -20.24 2.87
CA ARG A 362 -12.75 -19.56 2.88
C ARG A 362 -12.73 -18.22 3.64
N ASP A 363 -11.76 -18.02 4.52
CA ASP A 363 -11.63 -16.83 5.37
C ASP A 363 -10.62 -15.82 4.79
N PHE A 364 -9.78 -16.27 3.85
CA PHE A 364 -8.91 -15.39 3.07
C PHE A 364 -9.73 -14.48 2.15
N ARG A 365 -9.30 -13.23 2.04
CA ARG A 365 -9.86 -12.25 1.10
C ARG A 365 -8.73 -11.64 0.29
N CYS A 366 -8.97 -11.36 -0.98
CA CYS A 366 -8.09 -10.54 -1.80
C CYS A 366 -8.89 -9.73 -2.82
N TYR A 367 -8.32 -8.61 -3.24
CA TYR A 367 -8.78 -7.81 -4.37
C TYR A 367 -7.56 -7.35 -5.19
N PRO A 368 -7.52 -7.54 -6.52
CA PRO A 368 -8.53 -8.22 -7.34
C PRO A 368 -8.73 -9.69 -6.96
N LEU A 369 -9.91 -10.25 -7.26
CA LEU A 369 -10.12 -11.70 -7.13
C LEU A 369 -9.09 -12.43 -8.01
N ARG A 370 -8.68 -13.64 -7.59
CA ARG A 370 -7.66 -14.39 -8.34
C ARG A 370 -8.06 -14.62 -9.81
N GLY A 371 -9.34 -14.86 -10.10
CA GLY A 371 -9.84 -14.97 -11.48
C GLY A 371 -9.68 -13.67 -12.28
N ASP A 372 -10.10 -12.54 -11.70
CA ASP A 372 -9.96 -11.21 -12.31
C ASP A 372 -8.51 -10.85 -12.56
N SER A 373 -7.63 -11.13 -11.59
CA SER A 373 -6.20 -10.92 -11.75
C SER A 373 -5.63 -11.74 -12.90
N LEU A 374 -5.98 -13.03 -13.02
CA LEU A 374 -5.49 -13.85 -14.12
C LEU A 374 -6.01 -13.33 -15.48
N SER A 375 -7.28 -12.96 -15.57
CA SER A 375 -7.85 -12.39 -16.81
C SER A 375 -7.17 -11.06 -17.18
N PHE A 376 -6.96 -10.17 -16.21
CA PHE A 376 -6.27 -8.88 -16.39
C PHE A 376 -4.89 -9.06 -17.00
N TYR A 377 -4.05 -9.88 -16.36
CA TYR A 377 -2.70 -10.15 -16.85
C TYR A 377 -2.70 -10.89 -18.19
N SER A 378 -3.69 -11.75 -18.44
CA SER A 378 -3.82 -12.42 -19.74
C SER A 378 -4.10 -11.43 -20.87
N GLY A 379 -4.97 -10.43 -20.64
CA GLY A 379 -5.30 -9.39 -21.61
C GLY A 379 -4.14 -8.43 -21.85
N LEU A 380 -3.50 -8.00 -20.77
CA LEU A 380 -2.29 -7.19 -20.77
C LEU A 380 -1.19 -7.82 -21.64
N TYR A 381 -0.81 -9.06 -21.34
CA TYR A 381 0.24 -9.76 -22.10
C TYR A 381 -0.20 -10.13 -23.51
N SER A 382 -1.47 -10.49 -23.71
CA SER A 382 -2.02 -10.75 -25.04
C SER A 382 -1.89 -9.54 -25.96
N LYS A 383 -2.15 -8.32 -25.46
CA LYS A 383 -2.01 -7.10 -26.26
C LYS A 383 -0.54 -6.72 -26.44
N ARG A 384 0.22 -6.68 -25.35
CA ARG A 384 1.62 -6.22 -25.35
C ARG A 384 2.54 -7.10 -26.20
N LEU A 385 2.35 -8.41 -26.14
CA LEU A 385 3.15 -9.38 -26.90
C LEU A 385 2.49 -9.80 -28.23
N ARG A 386 1.31 -9.24 -28.54
CA ARG A 386 0.49 -9.60 -29.73
C ARG A 386 0.16 -11.10 -29.81
N MET A 387 0.12 -11.78 -28.68
CA MET A 387 -0.16 -13.22 -28.55
C MET A 387 -1.62 -13.46 -28.12
N LYS A 388 -2.56 -13.44 -29.08
CA LYS A 388 -4.00 -13.61 -28.81
C LYS A 388 -4.36 -14.89 -28.04
N TRP A 389 -3.57 -15.95 -28.21
CA TRP A 389 -3.80 -17.23 -27.54
C TRP A 389 -3.61 -17.16 -26.01
N LEU A 390 -2.99 -16.12 -25.47
CA LEU A 390 -2.82 -15.91 -24.03
C LEU A 390 -4.11 -15.46 -23.34
N TYR A 391 -5.01 -14.78 -24.05
CA TYR A 391 -6.18 -14.15 -23.43
C TYR A 391 -7.15 -15.17 -22.81
N LEU A 392 -7.63 -14.85 -21.61
CA LEU A 392 -8.61 -15.60 -20.84
C LEU A 392 -9.72 -14.62 -20.41
N ARG A 393 -10.98 -14.96 -20.71
CA ARG A 393 -12.13 -14.19 -20.22
C ARG A 393 -12.25 -14.31 -18.69
N PRO A 394 -12.92 -13.39 -17.99
CA PRO A 394 -13.01 -13.44 -16.53
C PRO A 394 -13.63 -14.76 -16.01
N ALA A 395 -14.72 -15.23 -16.61
CA ALA A 395 -15.30 -16.55 -16.32
C ALA A 395 -14.33 -17.73 -16.54
N GLU A 396 -13.57 -17.72 -17.65
CA GLU A 396 -12.56 -18.74 -17.94
C GLU A 396 -11.45 -18.75 -16.89
N ALA A 397 -10.93 -17.57 -16.56
CA ALA A 397 -9.91 -17.40 -15.55
C ALA A 397 -10.39 -17.84 -14.16
N ALA A 398 -11.65 -17.54 -13.79
CA ALA A 398 -12.26 -18.00 -12.55
C ALA A 398 -12.34 -19.53 -12.46
N CYS A 399 -12.79 -20.20 -13.53
CA CYS A 399 -12.84 -21.67 -13.58
C CYS A 399 -11.45 -22.32 -13.52
N ILE A 400 -10.45 -21.71 -14.15
CA ILE A 400 -9.05 -22.13 -14.06
C ILE A 400 -8.55 -22.02 -12.62
N MET A 401 -8.83 -20.89 -11.95
CA MET A 401 -8.45 -20.71 -10.54
C MET A 401 -9.16 -21.70 -9.62
N ARG A 402 -10.43 -22.05 -9.89
CA ARG A 402 -11.15 -23.13 -9.18
C ARG A 402 -10.41 -24.46 -9.29
N GLU A 403 -10.01 -24.88 -10.49
CA GLU A 403 -9.22 -26.10 -10.70
C GLU A 403 -7.88 -26.04 -9.92
N GLN A 404 -7.27 -24.86 -9.85
CA GLN A 404 -5.95 -24.66 -9.26
C GLN A 404 -5.93 -24.56 -7.73
N ILE A 405 -6.95 -23.95 -7.12
CA ILE A 405 -7.05 -23.70 -5.69
C ILE A 405 -7.88 -24.80 -5.02
N GLY A 406 -8.80 -25.41 -5.75
CA GLY A 406 -9.75 -26.39 -5.23
C GLY A 406 -10.80 -25.76 -4.32
N ASN A 407 -11.28 -24.55 -4.67
CA ASN A 407 -12.40 -23.87 -4.02
C ASN A 407 -13.37 -23.32 -5.07
N ASP A 408 -14.61 -23.05 -4.68
CA ASP A 408 -15.57 -22.41 -5.58
C ASP A 408 -15.16 -20.95 -5.86
N PRO A 409 -15.38 -20.46 -7.09
CA PRO A 409 -15.19 -19.05 -7.43
C PRO A 409 -15.96 -18.15 -6.49
N VAL A 410 -15.31 -17.09 -6.01
CA VAL A 410 -15.93 -16.08 -5.12
C VAL A 410 -17.11 -15.40 -5.80
N ARG A 411 -16.92 -14.98 -7.06
CA ARG A 411 -18.01 -14.49 -7.92
C ARG A 411 -18.62 -15.69 -8.65
N PRO A 412 -19.96 -15.92 -8.56
CA PRO A 412 -20.61 -16.99 -9.29
C PRO A 412 -20.35 -16.89 -10.81
N VAL A 413 -20.02 -18.02 -11.43
CA VAL A 413 -19.87 -18.11 -12.89
C VAL A 413 -21.19 -18.64 -13.45
N THR A 414 -21.88 -17.84 -14.25
CA THR A 414 -23.21 -18.17 -14.80
C THR A 414 -23.13 -18.92 -16.13
N GLU A 415 -22.03 -18.79 -16.87
CA GLU A 415 -21.79 -19.53 -18.11
C GLU A 415 -21.14 -20.90 -17.87
N GLU A 416 -21.46 -21.88 -18.70
CA GLU A 416 -20.79 -23.19 -18.66
C GLU A 416 -19.43 -23.09 -19.36
N VAL A 417 -18.34 -23.20 -18.59
CA VAL A 417 -16.97 -23.10 -19.10
C VAL A 417 -16.30 -24.47 -19.18
N ARG A 418 -16.02 -24.93 -20.40
CA ARG A 418 -15.17 -26.11 -20.64
C ARG A 418 -13.68 -25.72 -20.66
N ILE A 419 -12.92 -26.14 -19.66
CA ILE A 419 -11.47 -25.87 -19.57
C ILE A 419 -10.72 -26.64 -20.66
N THR A 420 -9.98 -25.90 -21.51
CA THR A 420 -9.17 -26.45 -22.61
C THR A 420 -7.68 -26.52 -22.28
N SER A 421 -6.92 -27.31 -23.05
CA SER A 421 -5.45 -27.36 -22.91
C SER A 421 -4.79 -26.00 -23.17
N ARG A 422 -5.29 -25.22 -24.15
CA ARG A 422 -4.83 -23.84 -24.41
C ARG A 422 -4.93 -22.99 -23.15
N MET A 423 -6.09 -23.02 -22.50
CA MET A 423 -6.37 -22.23 -21.31
C MET A 423 -5.41 -22.57 -20.17
N ARG A 424 -5.15 -23.87 -19.94
CA ARG A 424 -4.17 -24.32 -18.94
C ARG A 424 -2.76 -23.84 -19.27
N TRP A 425 -2.35 -23.93 -20.54
CA TRP A 425 -1.03 -23.42 -20.96
C TRP A 425 -0.92 -21.92 -20.76
N ALA A 426 -1.88 -21.12 -21.22
CA ALA A 426 -1.90 -19.68 -21.00
C ALA A 426 -1.79 -19.33 -19.50
N ALA A 427 -2.59 -19.98 -18.66
CA ALA A 427 -2.56 -19.78 -17.22
C ALA A 427 -1.21 -20.18 -16.58
N ARG A 428 -0.57 -21.27 -17.03
CA ARG A 428 0.77 -21.65 -16.57
C ARG A 428 1.83 -20.61 -16.95
N PHE A 429 1.79 -20.11 -18.19
CA PHE A 429 2.68 -19.02 -18.64
C PHE A 429 2.47 -17.74 -17.83
N LEU A 430 1.26 -17.51 -17.36
CA LEU A 430 0.90 -16.40 -16.48
C LEU A 430 1.08 -16.76 -14.99
N GLY A 431 1.77 -17.85 -14.64
CA GLY A 431 2.12 -18.15 -13.25
C GLY A 431 0.99 -18.66 -12.35
N ALA A 432 -0.20 -18.94 -12.90
CA ALA A 432 -1.28 -19.61 -12.18
C ALA A 432 -0.92 -21.05 -11.81
N TRP A 433 0.11 -21.68 -12.37
CA TRP A 433 0.72 -22.95 -11.89
C TRP A 433 2.25 -22.84 -11.83
N PRO A 434 2.93 -23.67 -11.01
CA PRO A 434 4.39 -23.71 -11.01
C PRO A 434 4.92 -24.13 -12.39
N MET A 435 5.81 -23.31 -12.96
CA MET A 435 6.50 -23.59 -14.21
C MET A 435 7.89 -22.90 -14.17
N PRO A 436 8.96 -23.55 -14.68
CA PRO A 436 10.30 -22.98 -14.69
C PRO A 436 10.43 -21.70 -15.53
N LEU A 437 9.69 -21.58 -16.64
CA LEU A 437 9.64 -20.40 -17.51
C LEU A 437 8.23 -19.80 -17.48
N ARG A 438 8.07 -18.57 -17.02
CA ARG A 438 6.77 -17.86 -16.98
C ARG A 438 6.96 -16.37 -17.23
N LEU A 439 5.91 -15.72 -17.71
CA LEU A 439 5.85 -14.26 -17.85
C LEU A 439 5.93 -13.59 -16.47
N PRO A 440 6.44 -12.35 -16.39
CA PRO A 440 6.61 -11.67 -15.12
C PRO A 440 5.25 -11.22 -14.57
N VAL A 441 4.68 -12.07 -13.72
CA VAL A 441 3.43 -11.83 -12.98
C VAL A 441 3.66 -11.81 -11.46
N GLY A 442 4.91 -11.91 -10.99
CA GLY A 442 5.25 -11.98 -9.57
C GLY A 442 6.76 -11.93 -9.26
N ARG A 443 7.13 -12.10 -7.98
CA ARG A 443 8.43 -11.71 -7.35
C ARG A 443 9.74 -12.17 -8.02
N VAL A 444 9.73 -13.15 -8.94
CA VAL A 444 10.97 -13.77 -9.48
C VAL A 444 11.69 -12.87 -10.50
N PHE A 445 11.08 -11.74 -10.88
CA PHE A 445 11.70 -10.78 -11.78
C PHE A 445 11.68 -9.38 -11.15
N HIS A 446 12.59 -9.10 -10.21
CA HIS A 446 12.82 -7.73 -9.77
C HIS A 446 13.61 -6.93 -10.82
N ARG A 447 13.33 -5.63 -10.80
CA ARG A 447 14.08 -4.51 -11.38
C ARG A 447 13.69 -4.02 -12.78
N TRP A 448 13.16 -4.86 -13.67
CA TRP A 448 13.02 -4.45 -15.09
C TRP A 448 11.64 -4.66 -15.70
N LEU A 449 10.63 -5.25 -15.04
CA LEU A 449 9.40 -5.70 -15.72
C LEU A 449 8.10 -5.33 -14.98
N SER A 450 8.15 -4.57 -13.87
CA SER A 450 6.95 -4.03 -13.20
C SER A 450 6.07 -3.25 -14.18
N GLU A 451 6.70 -2.54 -15.11
CA GLU A 451 6.03 -1.81 -16.17
C GLU A 451 5.35 -2.68 -17.24
N LEU A 452 5.71 -3.97 -17.37
CA LEU A 452 4.91 -4.88 -18.19
C LEU A 452 3.51 -5.07 -17.60
N SER A 453 3.33 -4.74 -16.31
CA SER A 453 2.07 -4.79 -15.57
C SER A 453 1.33 -3.45 -15.51
N ASP A 454 1.97 -2.37 -15.95
CA ASP A 454 1.41 -1.03 -15.92
C ASP A 454 0.42 -0.84 -17.09
N TRP A 455 -0.72 -0.22 -16.79
CA TRP A 455 -1.91 -0.28 -17.63
C TRP A 455 -2.81 0.92 -17.36
N ASP A 456 -2.88 1.83 -18.34
CA ASP A 456 -3.59 3.11 -18.24
C ASP A 456 -5.09 3.06 -18.59
N THR A 457 -5.66 1.86 -18.74
CA THR A 457 -7.08 1.69 -19.09
C THR A 457 -7.83 0.88 -18.04
N PRO A 458 -9.06 1.24 -17.67
CA PRO A 458 -9.87 0.41 -16.78
C PRO A 458 -10.02 -1.05 -17.28
N PRO A 459 -10.17 -2.02 -16.37
CA PRO A 459 -10.13 -1.87 -14.92
C PRO A 459 -8.70 -1.78 -14.35
N PHE A 460 -8.47 -0.84 -13.42
CA PHE A 460 -7.17 -0.69 -12.74
C PHE A 460 -6.96 -1.63 -11.54
N PHE A 461 -8.05 -2.10 -10.94
CA PHE A 461 -8.05 -2.87 -9.70
C PHE A 461 -7.32 -2.18 -8.53
N LYS A 462 -7.54 -0.87 -8.37
CA LYS A 462 -7.03 -0.12 -7.21
C LYS A 462 -7.98 -0.19 -6.04
N SER A 463 -7.45 0.05 -4.86
CA SER A 463 -8.23 0.04 -3.63
C SER A 463 -7.66 1.00 -2.59
N PHE A 464 -8.53 1.42 -1.67
CA PHE A 464 -8.17 2.20 -0.50
C PHE A 464 -9.04 1.78 0.67
N LEU A 465 -8.60 2.06 1.89
CA LEU A 465 -9.36 1.71 3.08
C LEU A 465 -10.06 2.93 3.68
N HIS A 466 -11.27 2.71 4.16
CA HIS A 466 -11.93 3.58 5.13
C HIS A 466 -12.00 2.85 6.46
N ILE A 467 -11.52 3.49 7.52
CA ILE A 467 -11.45 2.93 8.86
C ILE A 467 -12.27 3.82 9.78
N SER A 468 -13.23 3.24 10.51
CA SER A 468 -14.01 3.96 11.52
C SER A 468 -13.88 3.29 12.88
N VAL A 469 -13.74 4.11 13.91
CA VAL A 469 -13.58 3.71 15.29
C VAL A 469 -14.75 4.26 16.09
N THR A 470 -15.31 3.42 16.94
CA THR A 470 -16.29 3.76 17.99
C THR A 470 -15.80 3.19 19.31
N PRO A 471 -16.42 3.52 20.45
CA PRO A 471 -16.08 2.86 21.72
C PRO A 471 -16.19 1.34 21.72
N ALA A 472 -17.09 0.77 20.89
CA ALA A 472 -17.35 -0.66 20.87
C ALA A 472 -16.56 -1.42 19.79
N GLU A 473 -16.30 -0.78 18.64
CA GLU A 473 -15.72 -1.47 17.48
C GLU A 473 -14.80 -0.60 16.62
N LEU A 474 -13.81 -1.27 16.02
CA LEU A 474 -13.02 -0.83 14.88
C LEU A 474 -13.58 -1.51 13.62
N ARG A 475 -13.93 -0.74 12.61
CA ARG A 475 -14.44 -1.23 11.33
C ARG A 475 -13.51 -0.83 10.21
N ILE A 476 -13.08 -1.79 9.40
CA ILE A 476 -12.18 -1.60 8.27
C ILE A 476 -12.92 -2.00 6.99
N ARG A 477 -12.97 -1.08 6.02
CA ARG A 477 -13.65 -1.25 4.73
C ARG A 477 -12.68 -1.06 3.59
N CYS A 478 -12.64 -2.01 2.66
CA CYS A 478 -11.85 -1.91 1.44
C CYS A 478 -12.74 -1.48 0.28
N PHE A 479 -12.54 -0.27 -0.23
CA PHE A 479 -13.24 0.25 -1.40
C PHE A 479 -12.39 0.07 -2.66
N ALA A 480 -13.05 -0.19 -3.79
CA ALA A 480 -12.43 -0.37 -5.10
C ALA A 480 -12.38 0.96 -5.87
N ALA A 481 -11.38 1.07 -6.75
CA ALA A 481 -11.29 2.09 -7.78
C ALA A 481 -10.86 1.43 -9.10
N THR A 482 -11.83 1.20 -9.98
CA THR A 482 -11.58 0.54 -11.27
C THR A 482 -11.24 1.52 -12.38
N GLY A 483 -11.55 2.81 -12.21
CA GLY A 483 -11.42 3.85 -13.24
C GLY A 483 -12.66 4.03 -14.12
N CYS A 484 -13.77 3.34 -13.84
CA CYS A 484 -15.04 3.55 -14.52
C CYS A 484 -15.86 4.65 -13.83
N LEU A 485 -16.53 5.50 -14.62
CA LEU A 485 -17.26 6.66 -14.09
C LEU A 485 -18.34 6.28 -13.07
N ALA A 486 -19.14 5.24 -13.36
CA ALA A 486 -20.19 4.78 -12.45
C ALA A 486 -19.65 4.44 -11.05
N GLN A 487 -18.42 3.91 -10.99
CA GLN A 487 -17.78 3.51 -9.75
C GLN A 487 -17.02 4.64 -9.05
N GLU A 488 -16.76 5.77 -9.72
CA GLU A 488 -16.34 6.99 -9.03
C GLU A 488 -17.49 7.58 -8.19
N VAL A 489 -18.73 7.43 -8.68
CA VAL A 489 -19.95 7.94 -8.01
C VAL A 489 -20.34 7.04 -6.83
N ASP A 490 -20.37 5.72 -7.06
CA ASP A 490 -20.66 4.71 -6.06
C ASP A 490 -19.50 3.68 -5.99
N PRO A 491 -18.43 3.99 -5.22
CA PRO A 491 -17.28 3.11 -5.08
C PRO A 491 -17.66 1.72 -4.56
N PRO A 492 -17.28 0.62 -5.25
CA PRO A 492 -17.60 -0.73 -4.81
C PRO A 492 -16.91 -1.08 -3.49
N LEU A 493 -17.59 -1.86 -2.64
CA LEU A 493 -17.05 -2.35 -1.37
C LEU A 493 -16.60 -3.81 -1.51
N GLU A 494 -15.29 -4.05 -1.45
CA GLU A 494 -14.67 -5.34 -1.74
C GLU A 494 -14.43 -6.21 -0.51
N ASP A 495 -14.36 -5.60 0.68
CA ASP A 495 -14.29 -6.31 1.95
C ASP A 495 -14.73 -5.40 3.10
N GLU A 496 -15.31 -5.99 4.15
CA GLU A 496 -15.63 -5.31 5.41
C GLU A 496 -15.28 -6.26 6.55
N VAL A 497 -14.60 -5.74 7.56
CA VAL A 497 -14.38 -6.45 8.83
C VAL A 497 -14.70 -5.53 10.00
N ARG A 498 -15.40 -6.08 10.99
CA ARG A 498 -15.73 -5.44 12.26
C ARG A 498 -14.96 -6.15 13.36
N ILE A 499 -14.27 -5.38 14.19
CA ILE A 499 -13.39 -5.88 15.24
C ILE A 499 -13.83 -5.25 16.57
N PRO A 500 -14.34 -6.04 17.52
CA PRO A 500 -14.68 -5.54 18.85
C PRO A 500 -13.46 -4.94 19.56
N LEU A 501 -13.63 -3.79 20.22
CA LEU A 501 -12.60 -3.11 21.01
C LEU A 501 -12.78 -3.30 22.52
N THR A 502 -13.93 -3.81 22.95
CA THR A 502 -14.23 -4.18 24.34
C THR A 502 -13.87 -5.64 24.61
#